data_AF-A0AAP8T1T4-F1
#
_entry.id   AF-A0AAP8T1T4-F1
#
_cell.length_a   1.000
_cell.length_b   1.000
_cell.length_c   1.000
_cell.angle_alpha   90.00
_cell.angle_beta   90.00
_cell.angle_gamma   90.00
#
_symmetry.space_group_name_H-M   'P 1'
#
loop_
_entity.id
_entity.type
_entity.pdbx_description
1 polymer ?
#
loop_
_entity_poly.entity_id
_entity_poly.type
_entity_poly.pdbx_seq_one_letter_code
_entity_poly.pdbx_strand_id
1 'polypeptide(L)' 'YVPFGSFAEKALHTYIEDGRNKLIVANQQNNDDLFLNHRGKNLTPRGVRVILEKMIKETSLTNKIHPHMLRHTFATHMLD' A
#
# COMPACT_ATOMS: atom_id res chain seq x y z
N TYR A 1 8.95 -6.17 17.12
CA TYR A 1 9.35 -6.12 15.69
C TYR A 1 8.57 -7.21 14.98
N VAL A 2 8.07 -6.94 13.76
CA VAL A 2 7.37 -7.93 12.93
C VAL A 2 8.22 -8.12 11.67
N PRO A 3 8.80 -9.32 11.44
CA PRO A 3 9.54 -9.57 10.22
C PRO A 3 8.59 -9.56 9.03
N PHE A 4 9.06 -9.05 7.90
CA PHE A 4 8.34 -9.09 6.62
C PHE A 4 9.27 -9.68 5.56
N GLY A 5 8.68 -10.32 4.55
CA GLY A 5 9.44 -11.01 3.51
C GLY A 5 10.14 -10.06 2.53
N SER A 6 11.08 -10.61 1.76
CA SER A 6 11.88 -9.89 0.77
C SER A 6 11.04 -9.15 -0.30
N PHE A 7 9.85 -9.65 -0.62
CA PHE A 7 8.93 -8.95 -1.52
C PHE A 7 8.43 -7.64 -0.94
N ALA A 8 8.07 -7.61 0.35
CA ALA A 8 7.64 -6.39 1.02
C ALA A 8 8.81 -5.41 1.20
N GLU A 9 10.01 -5.91 1.49
CA GLU A 9 11.24 -5.13 1.54
C GLU A 9 11.51 -4.41 0.21
N LYS A 10 11.52 -5.15 -0.90
CA LYS A 10 11.77 -4.59 -2.23
C LYS A 10 10.72 -3.55 -2.62
N ALA A 11 9.45 -3.81 -2.31
CA ALA A 11 8.36 -2.87 -2.57
C ALA A 11 8.49 -1.59 -1.72
N LEU A 12 8.87 -1.71 -0.45
CA LEU A 12 9.10 -0.58 0.45
C LEU A 12 10.29 0.26 -0.02
N HIS A 13 11.42 -0.34 -0.38
CA HIS A 13 12.58 0.38 -0.90
C HIS A 13 12.22 1.17 -2.16
N THR A 14 11.58 0.52 -3.13
CA THR A 14 11.11 1.18 -4.36
C THR A 14 10.19 2.36 -4.04
N TYR A 15 9.27 2.18 -3.10
CA TYR A 15 8.37 3.24 -2.70
C TYR A 15 9.10 4.41 -2.02
N ILE A 16 9.99 4.14 -1.06
CA ILE A 16 10.70 5.17 -0.29
C ILE A 16 11.62 5.99 -1.20
N GLU A 17 12.38 5.33 -2.07
CA GLU A 17 13.41 5.96 -2.90
C GLU A 17 12.83 6.70 -4.10
N ASP A 18 11.74 6.20 -4.68
CA ASP A 18 11.15 6.77 -5.89
C ASP A 18 9.75 7.35 -5.65
N GLY A 19 8.78 6.49 -5.33
CA GLY A 19 7.35 6.87 -5.27
C GLY A 19 7.05 7.98 -4.26
N ARG A 20 7.58 7.88 -3.04
CA ARG A 20 7.39 8.84 -1.94
C ARG A 20 8.07 10.17 -2.26
N ASN A 21 9.29 10.13 -2.76
CA ASN A 21 10.04 11.33 -3.15
C ASN A 21 9.30 12.12 -4.23
N LYS A 22 8.74 11.45 -5.23
CA LYS A 22 7.88 12.08 -6.26
C LYS A 22 6.69 12.81 -5.64
N LEU A 23 6.02 12.21 -4.65
CA LEU A 23 4.87 12.82 -3.97
C LEU A 23 5.25 14.03 -3.12
N ILE A 24 6.40 13.98 -2.44
CA ILE A 24 6.95 15.09 -1.65
C ILE A 24 7.30 16.29 -2.54
N VAL A 25 8.07 16.05 -3.61
CA VAL A 25 8.51 17.09 -4.53
C VAL A 25 7.30 17.73 -5.23
N ALA A 26 6.35 16.92 -5.70
CA ALA A 26 5.18 17.43 -6.41
C ALA A 26 4.25 18.30 -5.54
N ASN A 27 4.22 18.08 -4.23
CA ASN A 27 3.32 18.79 -3.31
C ASN A 27 4.03 19.79 -2.39
N GLN A 28 5.36 19.90 -2.46
CA GLN A 28 6.18 20.72 -1.56
C GLN A 28 5.86 20.47 -0.08
N GLN A 29 5.56 19.22 0.27
CA GLN A 29 5.22 18.80 1.64
C GLN A 29 6.36 17.98 2.20
N ASN A 30 6.80 18.30 3.42
CA ASN A 30 7.67 17.43 4.19
C ASN A 30 6.84 16.83 5.32
N ASN A 31 6.63 15.51 5.27
CA ASN A 31 5.89 14.75 6.27
C ASN A 31 6.77 13.58 6.73
N ASP A 32 6.71 13.23 8.00
CA ASP A 32 7.43 12.10 8.59
C ASP A 32 6.69 10.77 8.40
N ASP A 33 5.41 10.81 7.99
CA ASP A 33 4.66 9.60 7.67
C ASP A 33 5.32 8.81 6.53
N LEU A 34 5.44 7.50 6.73
CA LEU A 34 5.98 6.60 5.72
C LEU A 34 5.13 6.63 4.45
N PHE A 35 3.83 6.38 4.58
CA PHE A 35 2.89 6.33 3.46
C PHE A 35 2.14 7.64 3.27
N LEU A 36 2.27 8.19 2.06
CA LEU A 36 1.63 9.43 1.63
C LEU A 36 0.53 9.18 0.61
N ASN A 37 -0.49 10.03 0.61
CA ASN A 37 -1.49 10.13 -0.43
C ASN A 37 -1.00 11.01 -1.59
N HIS A 38 -1.79 11.10 -2.67
CA HIS A 38 -1.44 11.87 -3.87
C HIS A 38 -1.19 13.38 -3.61
N ARG A 39 -1.65 13.92 -2.48
CA ARG A 39 -1.46 15.32 -2.05
C ARG A 39 -0.25 15.49 -1.12
N GLY A 40 0.59 14.46 -0.97
CA GLY A 40 1.78 14.50 -0.10
C GLY A 40 1.46 14.47 1.41
N LYS A 41 0.21 14.21 1.80
CA LYS A 41 -0.21 14.09 3.21
C LYS A 41 -0.32 12.63 3.62
N ASN A 42 -0.52 12.38 4.90
CA ASN A 42 -0.70 11.03 5.45
C ASN A 42 -1.75 10.20 4.67
N LEU A 43 -1.40 8.94 4.37
CA LEU A 43 -2.34 8.00 3.78
C LEU A 43 -3.24 7.41 4.87
N THR A 44 -4.55 7.66 4.77
CA THR A 44 -5.52 7.18 5.77
C THR A 44 -5.95 5.73 5.47
N PRO A 45 -6.46 4.99 6.47
CA PRO A 45 -7.03 3.65 6.25
C PRO A 45 -8.13 3.62 5.19
N ARG A 46 -8.97 4.67 5.15
CA ARG A 46 -9.99 4.83 4.10
C ARG A 46 -9.35 5.02 2.72
N GLY A 47 -8.26 5.78 2.64
CA GLY A 47 -7.50 5.96 1.40
C GLY A 47 -6.90 4.66 0.90
N VAL A 48 -6.27 3.87 1.78
CA VAL A 48 -5.75 2.52 1.44
C VAL A 48 -6.86 1.64 0.88
N ARG A 49 -8.04 1.63 1.52
CA ARG A 49 -9.20 0.85 1.06
C ARG A 49 -9.62 1.23 -0.36
N VAL A 50 -9.68 2.54 -0.67
CA VAL A 50 -10.05 3.02 -2.01
C VAL A 50 -9.02 2.61 -3.06
N ILE A 51 -7.71 2.72 -2.75
CA ILE A 51 -6.63 2.29 -3.65
C ILE A 51 -6.78 0.80 -3.95
N LEU A 52 -6.97 -0.01 -2.91
CA LEU A 52 -7.08 -1.44 -3.05
C LEU A 52 -8.35 -1.86 -3.82
N GLU A 53 -9.50 -1.24 -3.53
CA GLU A 53 -10.74 -1.49 -4.27
C GLU A 53 -10.59 -1.15 -5.76
N LYS A 54 -9.88 -0.06 -6.08
CA LYS A 54 -9.56 0.31 -7.46
C LYS A 54 -8.68 -0.74 -8.14
N MET A 55 -7.60 -1.19 -7.49
CA MET A 55 -6.73 -2.24 -8.03
C MET A 55 -7.50 -3.54 -8.29
N ILE A 56 -8.35 -3.97 -7.35
CA ILE A 56 -9.19 -5.16 -7.51
C ILE A 56 -10.15 -5.00 -8.70
N LYS A 57 -10.77 -3.82 -8.86
CA LYS A 57 -11.66 -3.55 -9.98
C LYS A 57 -10.95 -3.57 -11.34
N GLU A 58 -9.68 -3.15 -11.38
CA GLU A 58 -8.86 -3.16 -12.60
C GLU A 58 -8.39 -4.57 -12.96
N THR A 59 -8.28 -5.48 -11.99
CA THR A 59 -8.03 -6.89 -12.28
C THR A 59 -9.30 -7.55 -12.83
N SER A 60 -9.19 -8.32 -13.91
CA SER A 60 -10.32 -9.05 -14.54
C SER A 60 -10.94 -10.16 -13.66
N LEU A 61 -10.56 -10.23 -12.38
CA LEU A 61 -11.17 -11.11 -11.39
C LEU A 61 -12.56 -10.58 -11.04
N THR A 62 -13.55 -11.12 -11.73
CA THR A 62 -14.99 -10.95 -11.53
C THR A 62 -15.51 -11.33 -10.14
N ASN A 63 -14.65 -11.79 -9.23
CA ASN A 63 -15.00 -12.13 -7.86
C ASN A 63 -14.78 -10.93 -6.93
N LYS A 64 -15.77 -10.65 -6.08
CA LYS A 64 -15.78 -9.58 -5.07
C LYS A 64 -14.70 -9.80 -4.00
N ILE A 65 -13.44 -9.55 -4.35
CA ILE A 65 -12.34 -9.57 -3.38
C ILE A 65 -12.51 -8.32 -2.51
N HIS A 66 -12.49 -8.52 -1.19
CA HIS A 66 -12.59 -7.43 -0.21
C HIS A 66 -11.29 -7.32 0.61
N PRO A 67 -10.97 -6.14 1.19
CA PRO A 67 -9.72 -5.94 1.94
C PRO A 67 -9.48 -6.93 3.10
N HIS A 68 -10.55 -7.38 3.76
CA HIS A 68 -10.45 -8.36 4.83
C HIS A 68 -10.10 -9.76 4.32
N MET A 69 -10.48 -10.11 3.09
CA MET A 69 -10.14 -11.39 2.45
C MET A 69 -8.63 -11.47 2.20
N LEU A 70 -8.02 -10.38 1.73
CA LEU A 70 -6.57 -10.31 1.58
C LEU A 70 -5.84 -10.53 2.91
N ARG A 71 -6.31 -9.86 3.97
CA ARG A 71 -5.75 -10.07 5.32
C ARG A 71 -5.85 -11.53 5.74
N HIS A 72 -6.98 -12.18 5.49
CA HIS A 72 -7.20 -13.58 5.85
C HIS A 72 -6.29 -14.51 5.05
N THR A 73 -6.22 -14.35 3.72
CA THR A 73 -5.33 -15.13 2.86
C THR A 73 -3.87 -14.96 3.27
N PHE A 74 -3.40 -13.73 3.52
CA PHE A 74 -2.03 -13.50 3.99
C PHE A 74 -1.75 -14.16 5.34
N ALA A 75 -2.69 -14.08 6.29
CA ALA A 75 -2.52 -14.70 7.60
C ALA A 75 -2.38 -16.23 7.48
N THR A 76 -3.21 -16.87 6.65
CA THR A 76 -3.09 -18.33 6.38
C THR A 76 -1.78 -18.64 5.66
N HIS A 77 -1.43 -17.89 4.61
CA HIS A 77 -0.22 -18.13 3.80
C HIS A 77 1.09 -17.83 4.55
N MET A 78 1.04 -17.12 5.68
CA MET A 78 2.20 -16.90 6.56
C MET A 78 2.27 -17.90 7.72
N LEU A 79 1.20 -18.67 7.96
CA LEU A 79 1.17 -19.75 8.95
C LEU A 79 1.57 -21.10 8.33
N ASP A 80 1.34 -21.26 7.03
CA ASP A 80 1.87 -22.36 6.20
C ASP A 80 3.35 -22.13 5.84
#